data_AF-A0A7S0MR05-F1
#
_entry.id   AF-A0A7S0MR05-F1
#
_cell.length_a   1.000
_cell.length_b   1.000
_cell.length_c   1.000
_cell.angle_alpha   90.00
_cell.angle_beta   90.00
_cell.angle_gamma   90.00
#
_symmetry.space_group_name_H-M   'P 1'
#
loop_
_entity.id
_entity.type
_entity.pdbx_description
1 polymer ?
#
loop_
_entity_poly.entity_id
_entity_poly.type
_entity_poly.pdbx_seq_one_letter_code
_entity_poly.pdbx_strand_id
1 'polypeptide(L)'
;MGIQTTGCNAFIILFTTFICVIKLKSVDGVKLPSWLGANRMITGQPPSPRAVGRGMTALNDRFYLFGGFGPPGPLDTMFRFDPDGLIWTRLAADAATDSPSARWRHALAASGDHLYLFGGRISSGLTNELLRFDPGDWAW
;
A
#
# COMPACT_ATOMS: atom_id res chain seq x y z
N MET A 1 22.68 22.83 31.64
CA MET A 1 22.48 21.39 31.45
C MET A 1 21.00 21.20 31.10
N GLY A 2 20.68 21.33 29.81
CA GLY A 2 19.30 21.40 29.31
C GLY A 2 18.86 20.04 28.80
N ILE A 3 17.69 19.59 29.25
CA ILE A 3 17.06 18.32 28.92
C ILE A 3 16.68 18.32 27.43
N GLN A 4 17.24 17.40 26.63
CA GLN A 4 16.72 17.07 25.31
C GLN A 4 15.64 16.01 25.45
N THR A 5 14.38 16.40 25.31
CA THR A 5 13.28 15.48 25.05
C THR A 5 13.29 15.14 23.55
N THR A 6 13.73 13.94 23.20
CA THR A 6 13.66 13.41 21.82
C THR A 6 12.20 13.07 21.50
N GLY A 7 11.47 14.04 20.97
CA GLY A 7 10.12 13.86 20.42
C GLY A 7 10.17 13.24 19.04
N CYS A 8 9.82 11.95 18.95
CA CYS A 8 9.66 11.24 17.68
C CYS A 8 8.34 11.68 17.02
N ASN A 9 8.38 12.68 16.15
CA ASN A 9 7.20 13.17 15.43
C ASN A 9 6.93 12.30 14.19
N ALA A 10 6.06 11.30 14.33
CA ALA A 10 5.51 10.53 13.22
C ALA A 10 4.33 11.28 12.58
N PHE A 11 4.37 11.55 11.28
CA PHE A 11 3.21 12.04 10.54
C PHE A 11 2.37 10.84 10.07
N ILE A 12 1.14 10.75 10.58
CA ILE A 12 0.16 9.74 10.19
C ILE A 12 -0.66 10.31 9.03
N ILE A 13 -0.53 9.75 7.82
CA ILE A 13 -1.52 9.98 6.78
C ILE A 13 -2.72 9.08 7.11
N LEU A 14 -3.72 9.67 7.79
CA LEU A 14 -4.95 9.00 8.17
C LEU A 14 -5.83 8.79 6.92
N PHE A 15 -5.73 7.62 6.29
CA PHE A 15 -6.87 7.06 5.57
C PHE A 15 -7.59 6.10 6.51
N THR A 16 -8.90 6.25 6.60
CA THR A 16 -9.80 5.85 7.70
C THR A 16 -9.93 4.36 8.02
N THR A 17 -8.94 3.52 7.71
CA THR A 17 -8.81 2.16 8.27
C THR A 17 -7.40 1.65 7.97
N PHE A 18 -6.60 1.47 9.02
CA PHE A 18 -5.18 1.08 9.08
C PHE A 18 -4.15 2.20 8.86
N ILE A 19 -3.35 2.40 9.92
CA ILE A 19 -2.27 3.38 10.02
C ILE A 19 -1.10 2.88 9.15
N CYS A 20 -0.86 3.54 8.03
CA CYS A 20 0.44 3.47 7.37
C CYS A 20 1.39 4.39 8.16
N VAL A 21 2.26 3.83 8.99
CA VAL A 21 3.32 4.60 9.66
C VAL A 21 4.41 4.86 8.62
N ILE A 22 4.38 6.04 8.01
CA ILE A 22 5.49 6.50 7.16
C ILE A 22 6.60 6.95 8.10
N LYS A 23 7.72 6.22 8.11
CA LYS A 23 8.94 6.70 8.77
C LYS A 23 9.62 7.72 7.86
N LEU A 24 9.06 8.92 7.76
CA LEU A 24 9.80 10.05 7.23
C LEU A 24 10.89 10.37 8.26
N LYS A 25 12.17 10.23 7.88
CA LYS A 25 13.27 10.73 8.72
C LYS A 25 13.07 12.24 8.84
N SER A 26 12.68 12.72 10.03
CA SER A 26 12.71 14.15 10.32
C SER A 26 14.17 14.57 10.37
N VAL A 27 14.66 15.18 9.30
CA VAL A 27 15.87 16.00 9.36
C VAL A 27 15.39 17.40 9.70
N ASP A 28 15.87 17.98 10.80
CA ASP A 28 15.54 19.35 11.19
C ASP A 28 15.65 20.29 9.98
N GLY A 29 14.53 20.89 9.56
CA GLY A 29 14.45 21.72 8.36
C GLY A 29 13.84 21.08 7.10
N VAL A 30 13.13 19.94 7.19
CA VAL A 30 12.39 19.38 6.04
C VAL A 30 11.37 20.39 5.51
N LYS A 31 11.69 21.03 4.37
CA LYS A 31 10.68 21.51 3.42
C LYS A 31 9.76 20.33 3.14
N LEU A 32 8.44 20.52 3.31
CA LEU A 32 7.45 19.57 2.84
C LEU A 32 7.88 19.05 1.45
N PRO A 33 7.75 17.75 1.17
CA PRO A 33 8.14 17.25 -0.14
C PRO A 33 7.51 18.12 -1.22
N SER A 34 8.30 18.50 -2.23
CA SER A 34 7.86 19.46 -3.27
C SER A 34 6.57 19.02 -3.98
N TRP A 35 6.19 17.74 -3.90
CA TRP A 35 4.94 17.20 -4.42
C TRP A 35 3.67 17.65 -3.67
N LEU A 36 3.76 18.17 -2.44
CA LEU A 36 2.57 18.68 -1.73
C LEU A 36 2.16 20.09 -2.23
N GLY A 37 3.04 20.80 -2.96
CA GLY A 37 2.83 22.18 -3.39
C GLY A 37 3.16 22.48 -4.86
N ALA A 38 3.71 21.52 -5.61
CA ALA A 38 3.92 21.65 -7.05
C ALA A 38 2.83 20.88 -7.80
N ASN A 39 2.32 21.47 -8.88
CA ASN A 39 1.35 20.88 -9.81
C ASN A 39 1.98 19.73 -10.61
N ARG A 40 2.51 18.71 -9.91
CA ARG A 40 3.16 17.54 -10.50
C ARG A 40 2.07 16.52 -10.78
N MET A 41 1.90 16.23 -12.06
CA MET A 41 0.90 15.28 -12.54
C MET A 41 1.29 13.87 -12.12
N ILE A 42 0.37 13.17 -11.45
CA ILE A 42 0.47 11.72 -11.24
C ILE A 42 0.21 11.04 -12.59
N THR A 43 1.07 10.10 -12.97
CA THR A 43 1.02 9.44 -14.28
C THR A 43 0.91 7.91 -14.18
N GLY A 44 0.81 7.23 -15.33
CA GLY A 44 0.78 5.76 -15.42
C GLY A 44 -0.64 5.19 -15.38
N GLN A 45 -0.80 4.10 -14.62
CA GLN A 45 -2.05 3.34 -14.51
C GLN A 45 -2.64 3.47 -13.10
N PRO A 46 -3.29 4.61 -12.77
CA PRO A 46 -3.86 4.82 -11.45
C PRO A 46 -4.96 3.79 -11.15
N PRO A 47 -5.07 3.31 -9.90
CA PRO A 47 -6.13 2.41 -9.52
C PRO A 47 -7.50 3.08 -9.71
N SER A 48 -8.49 2.30 -10.14
CA SER A 48 -9.88 2.73 -10.12
C SER A 48 -10.32 3.14 -8.71
N PRO A 49 -11.29 4.07 -8.59
CA PRO A 49 -11.89 4.42 -7.31
C PRO A 49 -12.33 3.17 -6.54
N ARG A 50 -11.85 3.05 -5.31
CA ARG A 50 -12.14 1.93 -4.41
C ARG A 50 -12.29 2.41 -2.99
N ALA A 51 -13.35 1.97 -2.36
CA ALA A 51 -13.67 2.20 -0.96
C ALA A 51 -13.01 1.13 -0.05
N VAL A 52 -13.23 1.32 1.25
CA VAL A 52 -13.02 0.45 2.42
C VAL A 52 -12.34 -0.91 2.22
N GLY A 53 -11.52 -1.30 3.20
CA GLY A 53 -10.98 -2.67 3.27
C GLY A 53 -9.96 -3.03 2.18
N ARG A 54 -9.32 -2.03 1.56
CA ARG A 54 -8.08 -2.19 0.80
C ARG A 54 -6.90 -2.35 1.75
N GLY A 55 -5.90 -3.13 1.36
CA GLY A 55 -4.59 -3.20 2.01
C GLY A 55 -3.61 -2.31 1.29
N MET A 56 -2.88 -1.45 2.03
CA MET A 56 -1.82 -0.63 1.47
C MET A 56 -0.61 -0.63 2.42
N THR A 57 0.58 -0.84 1.88
CA THR A 57 1.83 -0.88 2.66
C THR A 57 3.01 -0.34 1.85
N ALA A 58 4.14 -0.07 2.51
CA ALA A 58 5.36 0.39 1.86
C ALA A 58 6.45 -0.67 1.95
N LEU A 59 7.18 -0.89 0.85
CA LEU A 59 8.32 -1.78 0.76
C LEU A 59 9.30 -1.23 -0.30
N ASN A 60 10.59 -1.15 0.05
CA ASN A 60 11.66 -0.69 -0.86
C ASN A 60 11.32 0.65 -1.55
N ASP A 61 10.95 1.65 -0.73
CA ASP A 61 10.58 3.02 -1.14
C ASP A 61 9.40 3.14 -2.11
N ARG A 62 8.62 2.06 -2.26
CA ARG A 62 7.40 2.01 -3.08
C ARG A 62 6.19 1.68 -2.23
N PHE A 63 5.03 2.20 -2.61
CA PHE A 63 3.76 1.81 -2.00
C PHE A 63 3.10 0.71 -2.80
N TYR A 64 2.53 -0.27 -2.13
CA TYR A 64 1.78 -1.36 -2.71
C TYR A 64 0.34 -1.31 -2.22
N LEU A 65 -0.60 -1.55 -3.13
CA LEU A 65 -2.03 -1.52 -2.89
C LEU A 65 -2.64 -2.81 -3.44
N PHE A 66 -3.43 -3.49 -2.62
CA PHE A 66 -4.16 -4.69 -3.04
C PHE A 66 -5.65 -4.60 -2.67
N GLY A 67 -6.47 -5.11 -3.59
CA GLY A 67 -7.90 -5.35 -3.41
C GLY A 67 -8.70 -4.11 -2.99
N GLY A 68 -9.66 -4.32 -2.07
CA GLY A 68 -10.64 -3.33 -1.65
C GLY A 68 -11.99 -3.54 -2.31
N PHE A 69 -12.86 -2.53 -2.23
CA PHE A 69 -14.24 -2.62 -2.73
C PHE A 69 -14.57 -1.41 -3.62
N GLY A 70 -14.78 -1.64 -4.92
CA GLY A 70 -15.20 -0.59 -5.87
C GLY A 70 -16.32 -1.12 -6.76
N PRO A 71 -16.93 -0.33 -7.65
CA PRO A 71 -17.81 -0.90 -8.67
C PRO A 71 -17.00 -1.88 -9.55
N PRO A 72 -17.36 -3.17 -9.70
CA PRO A 72 -18.65 -3.82 -9.38
C PRO A 72 -18.73 -4.59 -8.04
N GLY A 73 -17.64 -4.68 -7.27
CA GLY A 73 -17.61 -5.31 -5.96
C GLY A 73 -16.19 -5.42 -5.37
N PRO A 74 -15.86 -6.53 -4.68
CA PRO A 74 -14.50 -6.83 -4.26
C PRO A 74 -13.54 -6.82 -5.45
N LEU A 75 -12.30 -6.38 -5.23
CA LEU A 75 -11.26 -6.28 -6.25
C LEU A 75 -10.09 -7.23 -5.92
N ASP A 76 -9.43 -7.73 -6.96
CA ASP A 76 -8.21 -8.58 -6.93
C ASP A 76 -6.98 -7.84 -7.51
N THR A 77 -7.13 -6.55 -7.76
CA THR A 77 -6.12 -5.76 -8.47
C THR A 77 -4.99 -5.34 -7.53
N MET A 78 -3.75 -5.48 -8.03
CA MET A 78 -2.54 -5.06 -7.34
C MET A 78 -1.89 -3.87 -8.05
N PHE A 79 -1.43 -2.90 -7.28
CA PHE A 79 -0.78 -1.70 -7.80
C PHE A 79 0.47 -1.36 -7.00
N ARG A 80 1.42 -0.72 -7.67
CA ARG A 80 2.59 -0.11 -7.07
C ARG A 80 2.61 1.39 -7.39
N PHE A 81 2.92 2.22 -6.41
CA PHE A 81 3.20 3.64 -6.60
C PHE A 81 4.65 3.94 -6.28
N ASP A 82 5.31 4.59 -7.23
CA ASP A 82 6.65 5.15 -7.07
C ASP A 82 6.52 6.65 -6.72
N PRO A 83 6.86 7.06 -5.48
CA PRO A 83 6.72 8.45 -5.03
C PRO A 83 7.74 9.41 -5.66
N ASP A 84 8.89 8.92 -6.15
CA ASP A 84 9.91 9.76 -6.79
C ASP A 84 9.49 10.11 -8.22
N GLY A 85 9.01 9.10 -8.95
CA GLY A 85 8.47 9.24 -10.30
C GLY A 85 7.02 9.74 -10.38
N LEU A 86 6.29 9.72 -9.26
CA LEU A 86 4.84 9.99 -9.18
C LEU A 86 4.04 9.15 -10.18
N ILE A 87 4.42 7.87 -10.31
CA ILE A 87 3.85 6.95 -11.30
C ILE A 87 3.18 5.75 -10.62
N TRP A 88 1.95 5.48 -11.04
CA TRP A 88 1.26 4.23 -10.71
C TRP A 88 1.55 3.17 -11.76
N THR A 89 1.86 1.97 -11.32
CA THR A 89 1.99 0.77 -12.15
C THR A 89 0.96 -0.26 -11.69
N ARG A 90 0.11 -0.75 -12.60
CA ARG A 90 -0.71 -1.92 -12.32
C ARG A 90 0.18 -3.16 -12.44
N LEU A 91 0.24 -3.95 -11.37
CA LEU A 91 0.97 -5.21 -11.39
C LEU A 91 0.04 -6.25 -11.98
N ALA A 92 0.48 -6.93 -13.05
CA ALA A 92 -0.29 -8.02 -13.61
C ALA A 92 -0.30 -9.15 -12.58
N ALA A 93 -1.49 -9.64 -12.22
CA ALA A 93 -1.58 -10.92 -11.55
C ALA A 93 -1.22 -11.97 -12.61
N ASP A 94 -0.11 -12.66 -12.42
CA ASP A 94 0.18 -13.82 -13.25
C ASP A 94 -1.00 -14.80 -13.09
N ALA A 95 -1.39 -15.45 -14.19
CA ALA A 95 -2.43 -16.47 -14.19
C ALA A 95 -2.01 -17.75 -13.43
N ALA A 96 -0.96 -17.65 -12.62
CA ALA A 96 -0.57 -18.65 -11.64
C ALA A 96 -1.74 -18.95 -10.71
N THR A 97 -1.82 -20.21 -10.27
CA THR A 97 -2.84 -20.73 -9.36
C THR A 97 -2.91 -20.00 -8.02
N ASP A 98 -1.86 -19.24 -7.67
CA ASP A 98 -1.66 -18.69 -6.34
C ASP A 98 -2.05 -17.21 -6.23
N SER A 99 -2.58 -16.62 -7.32
CA SER A 99 -3.10 -15.25 -7.31
C SER A 99 -4.31 -15.11 -6.38
N PRO A 100 -4.32 -14.16 -5.42
CA PRO A 100 -5.40 -14.02 -4.48
C PRO A 100 -6.70 -13.60 -5.16
N SER A 101 -7.79 -14.30 -4.82
CA SER A 101 -9.12 -13.89 -5.25
C SER A 101 -9.49 -12.49 -4.76
N ALA A 102 -10.43 -11.87 -5.47
CA ALA A 102 -10.95 -10.56 -5.16
C ALA A 102 -11.47 -10.47 -3.72
N ARG A 103 -10.94 -9.52 -2.94
CA ARG A 103 -11.18 -9.45 -1.50
C ARG A 103 -11.11 -8.04 -0.92
N TRP A 104 -11.77 -7.90 0.22
CA TRP A 104 -11.82 -6.66 1.01
C TRP A 104 -11.76 -6.99 2.50
N ARG A 105 -11.40 -6.00 3.32
CA ARG A 105 -11.15 -6.13 4.78
C ARG A 105 -10.05 -7.14 5.13
N HIS A 106 -9.06 -7.29 4.24
CA HIS A 106 -7.84 -8.06 4.48
C HIS A 106 -6.76 -7.17 5.11
N ALA A 107 -5.72 -7.80 5.66
CA ALA A 107 -4.49 -7.12 6.06
C ALA A 107 -3.41 -7.28 4.97
N LEU A 108 -2.62 -6.24 4.74
CA LEU A 108 -1.44 -6.27 3.89
C LEU A 108 -0.25 -5.69 4.67
N ALA A 109 0.84 -6.43 4.77
CA ALA A 109 2.02 -6.02 5.52
C ALA A 109 3.31 -6.35 4.75
N ALA A 110 4.33 -5.51 4.88
CA ALA A 110 5.68 -5.79 4.41
C ALA A 110 6.51 -6.43 5.53
N SER A 111 7.32 -7.44 5.19
CA SER A 111 8.30 -8.04 6.11
C SER A 111 9.46 -8.64 5.32
N GLY A 112 10.69 -8.25 5.67
CA GLY A 112 11.86 -8.50 4.81
C GLY A 112 11.64 -7.89 3.42
N ASP A 113 11.94 -8.66 2.38
CA ASP A 113 11.79 -8.23 0.98
C ASP A 113 10.45 -8.62 0.35
N HIS A 114 9.46 -9.03 1.15
CA HIS A 114 8.18 -9.57 0.67
C HIS A 114 6.98 -8.84 1.25
N LEU A 115 5.83 -9.02 0.59
CA LEU A 115 4.53 -8.59 1.10
C LEU A 115 3.71 -9.80 1.52
N TYR A 116 2.91 -9.63 2.58
CA TYR A 116 2.06 -10.68 3.14
C TYR A 116 0.62 -10.18 3.17
N LEU A 117 -0.27 -10.94 2.52
CA LEU A 117 -1.70 -10.71 2.48
C LEU A 117 -2.38 -11.72 3.39
N PHE A 118 -3.13 -11.25 4.38
CA PHE A 118 -3.83 -12.13 5.32
C PHE A 118 -5.34 -11.88 5.34
N GLY A 119 -6.08 -12.98 5.18
CA GLY A 119 -7.52 -13.06 5.38
C GLY A 119 -8.36 -12.15 4.49
N GLY A 120 -9.43 -11.60 5.08
CA GLY A 120 -10.43 -10.77 4.41
C GLY A 120 -11.70 -11.54 4.06
N ARG A 121 -12.57 -10.89 3.28
CA ARG A 121 -13.80 -11.48 2.75
C ARG A 121 -13.70 -11.64 1.23
N ILE A 122 -13.80 -12.88 0.79
CA ILE A 122 -13.91 -13.32 -0.62
C ILE A 122 -15.36 -13.69 -0.93
N SER A 123 -15.64 -14.13 -2.16
CA SER A 123 -16.98 -14.54 -2.60
C SER A 123 -17.58 -15.68 -1.76
N SER A 124 -16.75 -16.63 -1.32
CA SER A 124 -17.16 -17.77 -0.49
C SER A 124 -17.29 -17.46 1.01
N GLY A 125 -16.90 -16.26 1.46
CA GLY A 125 -16.99 -15.86 2.87
C GLY A 125 -15.70 -15.28 3.43
N LEU A 126 -15.52 -15.39 4.75
CA LEU A 126 -14.29 -15.00 5.42
C LEU A 126 -13.20 -16.05 5.16
N THR A 127 -11.98 -15.61 4.95
CA THR A 127 -10.82 -16.48 4.75
C THR A 127 -9.74 -16.19 5.79
N ASN A 128 -8.92 -17.21 6.09
CA ASN A 128 -7.73 -17.17 6.94
C ASN A 128 -6.45 -17.44 6.14
N GLU A 129 -6.50 -17.37 4.80
CA GLU A 129 -5.34 -17.52 3.93
C GLU A 129 -4.24 -16.49 4.26
N LEU A 130 -2.99 -16.95 4.20
CA LEU A 130 -1.79 -16.12 4.23
C LEU A 130 -1.04 -16.34 2.91
N LEU A 131 -0.94 -15.29 2.10
CA LEU A 131 -0.30 -15.31 0.78
C LEU A 131 0.91 -14.37 0.79
N ARG A 132 1.99 -14.75 0.08
CA ARG A 132 3.26 -14.00 0.09
C ARG A 132 3.61 -13.53 -1.32
N PHE A 133 3.53 -12.24 -1.55
CA PHE A 133 3.98 -11.65 -2.80
C PHE A 133 5.48 -11.35 -2.81
N ASP A 134 6.16 -11.78 -3.87
CA ASP A 134 7.55 -11.45 -4.21
C ASP A 134 7.61 -10.32 -5.26
N PRO A 135 8.07 -9.11 -4.91
CA PRO A 135 8.21 -8.00 -5.84
C PRO A 135 9.34 -8.15 -6.87
N GLY A 136 10.27 -9.08 -6.69
CA GLY A 136 11.32 -9.39 -7.66
C GLY A 136 10.77 -10.16 -8.86
N ASP A 137 9.89 -11.12 -8.58
CA ASP A 137 9.28 -12.00 -9.59
C ASP A 137 7.88 -11.56 -10.02
N TRP A 138 7.30 -10.57 -9.35
CA TRP A 138 5.91 -10.10 -9.56
C TRP A 138 4.84 -11.18 -9.33
N ALA A 139 5.14 -12.14 -8.46
CA ALA A 139 4.32 -13.32 -8.22
C ALA A 139 3.85 -13.41 -6.76
N TRP A 140 2.69 -14.06 -6.57
CA TRP A 140 2.10 -14.40 -5.26
C TRP A 140 2.57 -15.75 -4.72
#